data_AF-A0A9P5UZE5-F1
#
_entry.id   AF-A0A9P5UZE5-F1
#
_cell.length_a   1.000
_cell.length_b   1.000
_cell.length_c   1.000
_cell.angle_alpha   90.00
_cell.angle_beta   90.00
_cell.angle_gamma   90.00
#
_symmetry.space_group_name_H-M   'P 1'
#
loop_
_entity.id
_entity.type
_entity.pdbx_description
1 polymer ?
#
loop_
_entity_poly.entity_id
_entity_poly.type
_entity_poly.pdbx_seq_one_letter_code
_entity_poly.pdbx_strand_id
1 'polypeptide(L)'
;MRRSVVPAFVYVDRGEPMPNVDKEMWNQLESFYRNLGTLTELEVLILRIKSKEVTWLDDDGRVRKGGEYIRRIFNWAEDPDYGVTPMDDVFSVDDERGKFSSRPSDNLEAKAADASFPGLLSLGDESLGRRGYLSWLSGLTKLRELRGHVQATTSETSKTVGQKELEWMLEHWPRLKVIELLPALRDRHGKPRSLFPVDLSPPHIVWLQKQRPDLYITQELLD
;
A
#
# COMPACT_ATOMS: atom_id res chain seq x y z
N MET A 1 11.98 32.72 17.89
CA MET A 1 10.80 32.16 17.19
C MET A 1 11.23 30.91 16.42
N ARG A 2 10.77 29.72 16.81
CA ARG A 2 11.04 28.47 16.06
C ARG A 2 10.01 28.39 14.92
N ARG A 3 10.46 28.46 13.66
CA ARG A 3 9.60 28.20 12.50
C ARG A 3 9.39 26.69 12.42
N SER A 4 8.16 26.25 12.61
CA SER A 4 7.74 24.87 12.33
C SER A 4 7.62 24.72 10.83
N VAL A 5 8.56 24.01 10.20
CA VAL A 5 8.47 23.61 8.79
C VAL A 5 7.53 22.41 8.75
N VAL A 6 6.32 22.59 8.24
CA VAL A 6 5.40 21.49 7.97
C VAL A 6 5.81 20.92 6.60
N PRO A 7 6.16 19.63 6.48
CA PRO A 7 6.51 19.04 5.19
C PRO A 7 5.30 19.10 4.25
N ALA A 8 5.52 19.61 3.03
CA ALA A 8 4.53 19.59 1.97
C ALA A 8 4.37 18.14 1.49
N PHE A 9 3.17 17.58 1.67
CA PHE A 9 2.85 16.23 1.21
C PHE A 9 2.49 16.28 -0.28
N VAL A 10 3.22 15.55 -1.11
CA VAL A 10 2.85 15.31 -2.51
C VAL A 10 1.73 14.28 -2.51
N TYR A 11 0.51 14.72 -2.82
CA TYR A 11 -0.63 13.84 -3.01
C TYR A 11 -0.55 13.24 -4.43
N VAL A 12 -0.49 11.92 -4.53
CA VAL A 12 -0.68 11.21 -5.80
C VAL A 12 -2.10 11.46 -6.26
N ASP A 13 -2.26 11.87 -7.52
CA ASP A 13 -3.56 12.15 -8.13
C ASP A 13 -4.46 10.92 -8.05
N ARG A 14 -5.61 11.07 -7.40
CA ARG A 14 -6.55 9.98 -7.06
C ARG A 14 -7.57 9.72 -8.18
N GLY A 15 -7.46 10.39 -9.33
CA GLY A 15 -8.51 10.47 -10.35
C GLY A 15 -8.70 9.27 -11.29
N GLU A 16 -7.90 8.20 -11.20
CA GLU A 16 -8.05 7.06 -12.11
C GLU A 16 -9.21 6.13 -11.71
N PRO A 17 -10.06 5.71 -12.67
CA PRO A 17 -11.13 4.76 -12.42
C PRO A 17 -10.56 3.36 -12.13
N MET A 18 -11.24 2.61 -11.25
CA MET A 18 -10.89 1.22 -10.96
C MET A 18 -11.00 0.34 -12.23
N PRO A 19 -10.19 -0.73 -12.35
CA PRO A 19 -10.30 -1.68 -13.46
C PRO A 19 -11.73 -2.22 -13.58
N ASN A 20 -12.17 -2.47 -14.82
CA ASN A 20 -13.53 -2.93 -15.12
C ASN A 20 -13.75 -4.36 -14.59
N VAL A 21 -14.25 -4.43 -13.36
CA VAL A 21 -14.61 -5.67 -12.67
C VAL A 21 -16.09 -5.96 -12.88
N ASP A 22 -16.41 -7.22 -13.20
CA ASP A 22 -17.79 -7.66 -13.37
C ASP A 22 -18.64 -7.38 -12.12
N LYS A 23 -19.90 -6.98 -12.33
CA LYS A 23 -20.84 -6.61 -11.26
C LYS A 23 -21.05 -7.76 -10.28
N GLU A 24 -21.05 -8.99 -10.78
CA GLU A 24 -21.22 -10.17 -9.93
C GLU A 24 -20.03 -10.37 -8.98
N MET A 25 -18.80 -10.16 -9.46
CA MET A 25 -17.60 -10.20 -8.62
C MET A 25 -17.66 -9.14 -7.51
N TRP A 26 -18.13 -7.93 -7.82
CA TRP A 26 -18.35 -6.91 -6.79
C TRP A 26 -19.38 -7.35 -5.75
N ASN A 27 -20.52 -7.91 -6.15
CA ASN A 27 -21.53 -8.40 -5.21
C ASN A 27 -20.98 -9.51 -4.30
N GLN A 28 -20.13 -10.40 -4.83
CA GLN A 28 -19.48 -11.46 -4.05
C GLN A 28 -18.49 -10.90 -3.03
N LEU A 29 -17.64 -9.94 -3.45
CA LEU A 29 -16.77 -9.21 -2.52
C LEU A 29 -17.59 -8.51 -1.45
N GLU A 30 -18.73 -7.92 -1.82
CA GLU A 30 -19.55 -7.22 -0.87
C GLU A 30 -20.12 -8.13 0.20
N SER A 31 -20.70 -9.25 -0.22
CA SER A 31 -21.22 -10.28 0.67
C SER A 31 -20.11 -10.81 1.58
N PHE A 32 -18.92 -11.07 1.03
CA PHE A 32 -17.76 -11.52 1.79
C PHE A 32 -17.37 -10.53 2.91
N TYR A 33 -17.20 -9.24 2.61
CA TYR A 33 -16.80 -8.27 3.62
C TYR A 33 -17.89 -7.99 4.65
N ARG A 34 -19.17 -8.01 4.26
CA ARG A 34 -20.28 -7.90 5.22
C ARG A 34 -20.26 -9.06 6.20
N ASN A 35 -20.13 -10.29 5.70
CA ASN A 35 -20.07 -11.49 6.53
C ASN A 35 -18.85 -11.43 7.46
N LEU A 36 -17.68 -11.01 6.95
CA LEU A 36 -16.49 -10.81 7.76
C LEU A 36 -16.73 -9.80 8.89
N GLY A 37 -17.39 -8.68 8.59
CA GLY A 37 -17.75 -7.65 9.57
C GLY A 37 -18.67 -8.12 10.70
N THR A 38 -19.43 -9.19 10.50
CA THR A 38 -20.30 -9.77 11.55
C THR A 38 -19.55 -10.62 12.57
N LEU A 39 -18.27 -10.94 12.34
CA LEU A 39 -17.46 -11.76 13.24
C LEU A 39 -16.90 -10.94 14.42
N THR A 40 -17.78 -10.44 15.29
CA THR A 40 -17.42 -9.52 16.40
C THR A 40 -16.45 -10.11 17.43
N GLU A 41 -16.37 -11.43 17.49
CA GLU A 41 -15.48 -12.19 18.37
C GLU A 41 -14.11 -12.52 17.77
N LEU A 42 -13.87 -12.09 16.52
CA LEU A 42 -12.62 -12.39 15.82
C LEU A 42 -11.45 -11.60 16.41
N GLU A 43 -10.46 -12.30 16.98
CA GLU A 43 -9.23 -11.68 17.48
C GLU A 43 -8.11 -11.63 16.44
N VAL A 44 -8.06 -12.58 15.51
CA VAL A 44 -6.97 -12.71 14.55
C VAL A 44 -7.56 -12.91 13.16
N LEU A 45 -7.27 -11.99 12.25
CA LEU A 45 -7.68 -12.04 10.85
C LEU A 45 -6.44 -12.20 9.96
N ILE A 46 -6.33 -13.36 9.31
CA ILE A 46 -5.27 -13.66 8.36
C ILE A 46 -5.91 -13.84 6.99
N LEU A 47 -5.70 -12.88 6.10
CA LEU A 47 -6.23 -12.91 4.74
C LEU A 47 -5.16 -13.38 3.77
N ARG A 48 -5.35 -14.55 3.14
CA ARG A 48 -4.40 -15.11 2.17
C ARG A 48 -5.05 -15.28 0.81
N ILE A 49 -4.41 -14.74 -0.21
CA ILE A 49 -4.78 -15.01 -1.60
C ILE A 49 -4.09 -16.31 -2.00
N LYS A 50 -4.86 -17.40 -2.08
CA LYS A 50 -4.36 -18.67 -2.61
C LYS A 50 -4.29 -18.54 -4.12
N SER A 51 -3.11 -18.29 -4.66
CA SER A 51 -2.95 -18.33 -6.10
C SER A 51 -1.71 -19.11 -6.50
N LYS A 52 -1.92 -20.09 -7.38
CA LYS A 52 -0.85 -20.75 -8.14
C LYS A 52 -0.45 -19.92 -9.37
N GLU A 53 -1.23 -18.88 -9.70
CA GLU A 53 -1.23 -18.16 -10.98
C GLU A 53 -1.71 -16.70 -10.76
N VAL A 54 -1.02 -15.88 -9.97
CA VAL A 54 -1.35 -14.44 -9.93
C VAL A 54 -0.84 -13.86 -11.25
N THR A 55 -1.71 -13.83 -12.24
CA THR A 55 -1.52 -13.01 -13.43
C THR A 55 -1.83 -11.57 -13.06
N TRP A 56 -0.78 -10.76 -12.94
CA TRP A 56 -0.89 -9.34 -12.62
C TRP A 56 -1.62 -8.62 -13.73
N LEU A 57 -2.55 -7.72 -13.42
CA LEU A 57 -3.09 -6.78 -14.41
C LEU A 57 -2.30 -5.48 -14.29
N ASP A 58 -1.84 -4.91 -15.40
CA ASP A 58 -1.28 -3.56 -15.39
C ASP A 58 -2.37 -2.49 -15.28
N ASP A 59 -1.96 -1.21 -15.28
CA ASP A 59 -2.86 -0.06 -15.18
C ASP A 59 -3.96 -0.07 -16.28
N ASP A 60 -3.73 -0.78 -17.40
CA ASP A 60 -4.67 -0.96 -18.50
C ASP A 60 -5.54 -2.24 -18.39
N GLY A 61 -5.43 -2.98 -17.28
CA GLY A 61 -6.14 -4.24 -17.08
C GLY A 61 -5.58 -5.43 -17.88
N ARG A 62 -4.32 -5.37 -18.35
CA ARG A 62 -3.70 -6.46 -19.14
C ARG A 62 -2.82 -7.36 -18.30
N VAL A 63 -2.88 -8.66 -18.57
CA VAL A 63 -2.06 -9.66 -17.88
C VAL A 63 -0.56 -9.45 -18.15
N ARG A 64 0.22 -9.10 -17.12
CA ARG A 64 1.69 -9.11 -17.11
C ARG A 64 2.22 -10.33 -16.37
N LYS A 65 3.27 -10.93 -16.92
CA LYS A 65 4.11 -11.89 -16.18
C LYS A 65 4.93 -11.08 -15.16
N GLY A 66 4.81 -11.43 -13.87
CA GLY A 66 5.12 -10.59 -12.71
C GLY A 66 6.58 -10.20 -12.43
N GLY A 67 7.31 -9.66 -13.42
CA GLY A 67 8.69 -9.18 -13.25
C GLY A 67 8.90 -7.67 -13.39
N GLU A 68 8.03 -6.94 -14.09
CA GLU A 68 8.36 -5.56 -14.51
C GLU A 68 7.91 -4.43 -13.57
N TYR A 69 6.88 -4.63 -12.74
CA TYR A 69 6.21 -3.52 -12.05
C TYR A 69 7.00 -2.97 -10.85
N ILE A 70 7.65 -3.86 -10.09
CA ILE A 70 8.45 -3.51 -8.90
C ILE A 70 9.59 -2.55 -9.26
N ARG A 71 10.13 -2.66 -10.48
CA ARG A 71 11.18 -1.79 -11.00
C ARG A 71 10.80 -0.30 -10.95
N ARG A 72 9.51 0.04 -11.06
CA ARG A 72 9.06 1.44 -11.14
C ARG A 72 8.94 2.10 -9.76
N ILE A 73 8.49 1.36 -8.75
CA ILE A 73 8.37 1.88 -7.36
C ILE A 73 9.76 2.12 -6.76
N PHE A 74 10.74 1.23 -7.00
CA PHE A 74 12.09 1.37 -6.47
C PHE A 74 12.96 2.37 -7.23
N ASN A 75 12.74 2.58 -8.53
CA ASN A 75 13.44 3.63 -9.29
C ASN A 75 13.13 5.06 -8.77
N TRP A 76 12.06 5.26 -8.01
CA TRP A 76 11.77 6.55 -7.36
C TRP A 76 12.67 6.82 -6.13
N ALA A 77 13.25 5.77 -5.54
CA ALA A 77 14.10 5.87 -4.35
C ALA A 77 15.61 5.91 -4.67
N GLU A 78 16.01 5.57 -5.90
CA GLU A 78 17.42 5.46 -6.31
C GLU A 78 17.87 6.54 -7.31
N ASP A 79 17.07 7.55 -7.61
CA ASP A 79 17.49 8.67 -8.48
C ASP A 79 18.37 9.67 -7.68
N PRO A 80 19.71 9.67 -7.89
CA PRO A 80 20.62 10.52 -7.12
C PRO A 80 20.62 11.97 -7.63
N ASP A 81 19.93 12.27 -8.73
CA ASP A 81 19.85 13.60 -9.34
C ASP A 81 18.68 14.45 -8.83
N TYR A 82 17.89 13.95 -7.86
CA TYR A 82 17.02 14.80 -7.03
C TYR A 82 17.86 15.57 -5.99
N GLY A 83 18.74 16.44 -6.51
CA GLY A 83 19.41 17.47 -5.73
C GLY A 83 18.37 18.41 -5.12
N VAL A 84 18.55 18.73 -3.84
CA VAL A 84 17.80 19.77 -3.15
C VAL A 84 18.25 21.14 -3.69
N THR A 85 17.73 21.54 -4.84
CA THR A 85 17.82 22.93 -5.31
C THR A 85 16.67 23.75 -4.71
N PRO A 86 16.93 24.97 -4.19
CA PRO A 86 15.87 25.91 -3.82
C PRO A 86 14.93 26.14 -5.00
N MET A 87 13.64 25.90 -4.76
CA MET A 87 12.61 25.66 -5.77
C MET A 87 12.02 26.96 -6.34
N ASP A 88 12.85 27.92 -6.78
CA ASP A 88 12.34 29.20 -7.28
C ASP A 88 12.59 29.48 -8.77
N ASP A 89 13.45 28.74 -9.50
CA ASP A 89 13.81 29.16 -10.89
C ASP A 89 14.19 28.00 -11.85
N VAL A 90 13.33 27.00 -12.07
CA VAL A 90 13.62 25.94 -13.08
C VAL A 90 12.39 25.51 -13.90
N PHE A 91 11.88 26.43 -14.71
CA PHE A 91 11.25 26.09 -16.00
C PHE A 91 11.91 26.94 -17.09
N SER A 92 13.19 26.69 -17.36
CA SER A 92 13.79 26.97 -18.66
C SER A 92 14.09 25.65 -19.34
N VAL A 93 13.28 25.37 -20.35
CA VAL A 93 13.50 24.32 -21.34
C VAL A 93 14.69 24.76 -22.16
N ASP A 94 15.79 24.03 -22.08
CA ASP A 94 16.61 23.67 -23.23
C ASP A 94 17.70 22.65 -22.83
N ASP A 95 17.64 21.51 -23.53
CA ASP A 95 18.75 20.81 -24.17
C ASP A 95 19.48 19.59 -23.55
N GLU A 96 19.81 18.72 -24.52
CA GLU A 96 20.86 17.70 -24.61
C GLU A 96 20.69 16.31 -23.95
N ARG A 97 20.61 15.33 -24.86
CA ARG A 97 20.57 13.87 -24.69
C ARG A 97 21.85 13.31 -24.08
N GLY A 98 21.82 12.98 -22.79
CA GLY A 98 22.82 12.12 -22.14
C GLY A 98 22.45 10.63 -22.19
N LYS A 99 23.28 9.80 -22.83
CA LYS A 99 23.15 8.33 -22.86
C LYS A 99 23.32 7.73 -21.45
N PHE A 100 22.22 7.52 -20.72
CA PHE A 100 22.22 6.71 -19.51
C PHE A 100 22.39 5.23 -19.88
N SER A 101 23.59 4.71 -19.66
CA SER A 101 23.89 3.29 -19.63
C SER A 101 23.06 2.64 -18.51
N SER A 102 21.91 2.08 -18.86
CA SER A 102 21.07 1.29 -17.97
C SER A 102 21.85 0.08 -17.48
N ARG A 103 22.43 0.17 -16.27
CA ARG A 103 22.95 -1.02 -15.60
C ARG A 103 21.80 -2.02 -15.47
N PRO A 104 22.03 -3.33 -15.74
CA PRO A 104 21.04 -4.36 -15.45
C PRO A 104 20.91 -4.42 -13.92
N SER A 105 19.93 -3.69 -13.40
CA SER A 105 19.45 -3.82 -12.03
C SER A 105 18.95 -5.25 -11.89
N ASP A 106 19.68 -6.03 -11.09
CA ASP A 106 19.41 -7.43 -10.80
C ASP A 106 17.92 -7.63 -10.46
N ASN A 107 17.32 -8.63 -11.11
CA ASN A 107 15.93 -9.04 -10.96
C ASN A 107 15.54 -9.22 -9.47
N LEU A 108 15.03 -8.18 -8.82
CA LEU A 108 14.22 -8.32 -7.62
C LEU A 108 12.92 -9.00 -8.05
N GLU A 109 12.92 -10.33 -7.92
CA GLU A 109 11.79 -11.19 -8.21
C GLU A 109 10.71 -11.02 -7.13
N ALA A 110 10.10 -9.84 -7.06
CA ALA A 110 8.98 -9.56 -6.18
C ALA A 110 7.70 -10.13 -6.79
N LYS A 111 7.65 -11.47 -6.82
CA LYS A 111 6.60 -12.28 -7.43
C LYS A 111 5.27 -12.28 -6.68
N ALA A 112 5.16 -11.62 -5.53
CA ALA A 112 3.97 -11.74 -4.66
C ALA A 112 3.52 -10.43 -3.98
N ALA A 113 4.17 -9.29 -4.23
CA ALA A 113 4.08 -8.12 -3.35
C ALA A 113 3.03 -7.06 -3.73
N ASP A 114 2.12 -7.34 -4.67
CA ASP A 114 1.09 -6.36 -5.07
C ASP A 114 -0.34 -6.92 -5.02
N ALA A 115 -0.54 -8.09 -4.40
CA ALA A 115 -1.86 -8.69 -4.29
C ALA A 115 -2.49 -8.26 -2.95
N SER A 116 -3.36 -7.26 -2.99
CA SER A 116 -4.24 -6.87 -1.89
C SER A 116 -5.68 -7.32 -2.13
N PHE A 117 -6.43 -7.53 -1.06
CA PHE A 117 -7.88 -7.70 -1.14
C PHE A 117 -8.53 -6.37 -1.59
N PRO A 118 -9.25 -6.33 -2.74
CA PRO A 118 -9.73 -5.08 -3.31
C PRO A 118 -10.64 -4.31 -2.36
N GLY A 119 -10.38 -3.02 -2.19
CA GLY A 119 -11.15 -2.09 -1.37
C GLY A 119 -11.20 -2.40 0.14
N LEU A 120 -10.49 -3.44 0.62
CA LEU A 120 -10.57 -3.91 2.01
C LEU A 120 -10.26 -2.79 3.02
N LEU A 121 -9.18 -2.05 2.77
CA LEU A 121 -8.67 -0.99 3.65
C LEU A 121 -9.14 0.41 3.23
N SER A 122 -10.03 0.51 2.25
CA SER A 122 -10.54 1.78 1.74
C SER A 122 -11.87 2.11 2.41
N LEU A 123 -12.07 3.38 2.79
CA LEU A 123 -13.40 3.88 3.20
C LEU A 123 -14.35 4.10 2.01
N GLY A 124 -13.80 4.12 0.79
CA GLY A 124 -14.53 4.39 -0.44
C GLY A 124 -14.72 5.87 -0.70
N ASP A 125 -15.08 6.19 -1.94
CA ASP A 125 -15.45 7.52 -2.39
C ASP A 125 -16.49 7.38 -3.52
N GLU A 126 -17.76 7.52 -3.16
CA GLU A 126 -18.86 7.40 -4.11
C GLU A 126 -18.80 8.45 -5.23
N SER A 127 -18.23 9.62 -4.96
CA SER A 127 -18.10 10.69 -5.96
C SER A 127 -17.13 10.33 -7.08
N LEU A 128 -16.14 9.48 -6.76
CA LEU A 128 -15.16 8.93 -7.70
C LEU A 128 -15.53 7.52 -8.19
N GLY A 129 -16.70 7.01 -7.82
CA GLY A 129 -17.11 5.63 -8.12
C GLY A 129 -16.24 4.56 -7.45
N ARG A 130 -15.50 4.93 -6.40
CA ARG A 130 -14.56 4.05 -5.71
C ARG A 130 -15.26 3.37 -4.54
N ARG A 131 -15.33 2.04 -4.56
CA ARG A 131 -15.86 1.27 -3.42
C ARG A 131 -14.81 1.15 -2.32
N GLY A 132 -15.29 1.08 -1.09
CA GLY A 132 -14.48 0.79 0.07
C GLY A 132 -15.28 -0.01 1.08
N TYR A 133 -14.60 -0.97 1.70
CA TYR A 133 -15.22 -1.96 2.57
C TYR A 133 -14.76 -1.86 4.01
N LEU A 134 -13.86 -0.92 4.31
CA LEU A 134 -13.31 -0.76 5.64
C LEU A 134 -14.41 -0.50 6.67
N SER A 135 -15.40 0.33 6.34
CA SER A 135 -16.53 0.65 7.22
C SER A 135 -17.36 -0.57 7.63
N TRP A 136 -17.41 -1.60 6.79
CA TRP A 136 -18.17 -2.82 7.07
C TRP A 136 -17.47 -3.73 8.07
N LEU A 137 -16.18 -3.51 8.30
CA LEU A 137 -15.37 -4.23 9.27
C LEU A 137 -15.39 -3.57 10.66
N SER A 138 -16.27 -2.59 10.89
CA SER A 138 -16.44 -1.90 12.18
C SER A 138 -16.84 -2.83 13.32
N GLY A 139 -17.48 -3.97 13.01
CA GLY A 139 -17.85 -4.99 14.00
C GLY A 139 -16.66 -5.72 14.63
N LEU A 140 -15.47 -5.67 14.01
CA LEU A 140 -14.25 -6.39 14.45
C LEU A 140 -13.57 -5.71 15.67
N THR A 141 -14.33 -5.32 16.68
CA THR A 141 -13.85 -4.58 17.86
C THR A 141 -12.87 -5.36 18.74
N LYS A 142 -12.87 -6.70 18.62
CA LYS A 142 -11.93 -7.60 19.31
C LYS A 142 -10.67 -7.92 18.50
N LEU A 143 -10.55 -7.39 17.28
CA LEU A 143 -9.41 -7.65 16.41
C LEU A 143 -8.11 -7.16 17.07
N ARG A 144 -7.15 -8.08 17.19
CA ARG A 144 -5.81 -7.89 17.74
C ARG A 144 -4.75 -7.98 16.66
N GLU A 145 -4.95 -8.82 15.66
CA GLU A 145 -3.97 -9.03 14.60
C GLU A 145 -4.64 -9.03 13.22
N LEU A 146 -4.13 -8.18 12.33
CA LEU A 146 -4.53 -8.12 10.93
C LEU A 146 -3.32 -8.42 10.04
N ARG A 147 -3.32 -9.58 9.39
CA ARG A 147 -2.16 -10.11 8.67
C ARG A 147 -2.50 -10.64 7.28
N GLY A 148 -1.46 -10.88 6.49
CA GLY A 148 -1.51 -11.44 5.16
C GLY A 148 -1.55 -10.38 4.06
N HIS A 149 -2.45 -10.56 3.09
CA HIS A 149 -2.52 -9.77 1.86
C HIS A 149 -3.31 -8.47 2.06
N VAL A 150 -2.90 -7.69 3.07
CA VAL A 150 -3.53 -6.45 3.54
C VAL A 150 -2.55 -5.27 3.46
N GLN A 151 -1.66 -5.31 2.47
CA GLN A 151 -0.60 -4.32 2.28
C GLN A 151 -1.22 -2.97 1.92
N ALA A 152 -0.69 -1.87 2.49
CA ALA A 152 -1.07 -0.48 2.21
C ALA A 152 -0.25 0.17 1.07
N THR A 153 0.69 -0.58 0.51
CA THR A 153 1.66 -0.10 -0.48
C THR A 153 1.43 -0.68 -1.86
N THR A 154 0.34 -1.46 -2.03
CA THR A 154 -0.04 -1.93 -3.36
C THR A 154 -0.44 -0.75 -4.25
N SER A 155 -0.43 -0.94 -5.55
CA SER A 155 -0.81 0.09 -6.53
C SER A 155 -2.21 0.67 -6.22
N GLU A 156 -3.12 -0.21 -5.78
CA GLU A 156 -4.45 0.16 -5.34
C GLU A 156 -4.43 0.81 -3.95
N THR A 157 -3.81 0.17 -2.96
CA THR A 157 -3.89 0.67 -1.57
C THR A 157 -3.09 1.93 -1.35
N SER A 158 -1.97 2.15 -2.02
CA SER A 158 -1.24 3.41 -1.94
C SER A 158 -2.07 4.61 -2.43
N LYS A 159 -3.03 4.38 -3.34
CA LYS A 159 -3.98 5.39 -3.83
C LYS A 159 -5.21 5.56 -2.94
N THR A 160 -5.54 4.57 -2.10
CA THR A 160 -6.80 4.52 -1.35
C THR A 160 -6.63 4.59 0.16
N VAL A 161 -5.57 4.02 0.71
CA VAL A 161 -5.21 4.01 2.13
C VAL A 161 -4.34 5.23 2.42
N GLY A 162 -4.97 6.25 3.00
CA GLY A 162 -4.29 7.42 3.53
C GLY A 162 -4.41 7.50 5.06
N GLN A 163 -4.19 8.69 5.59
CA GLN A 163 -4.30 8.95 7.02
C GLN A 163 -5.74 8.72 7.54
N LYS A 164 -6.78 9.05 6.75
CA LYS A 164 -8.18 8.92 7.17
C LYS A 164 -8.57 7.45 7.42
N GLU A 165 -8.12 6.54 6.57
CA GLU A 165 -8.35 5.11 6.71
C GLU A 165 -7.67 4.58 7.98
N LEU A 166 -6.44 5.02 8.27
CA LEU A 166 -5.73 4.64 9.49
C LEU A 166 -6.35 5.24 10.76
N GLU A 167 -6.80 6.49 10.72
CA GLU A 167 -7.58 7.12 11.80
C GLU A 167 -8.83 6.29 12.11
N TRP A 168 -9.56 5.91 11.08
CA TRP A 168 -10.75 5.08 11.22
C TRP A 168 -10.42 3.73 11.86
N MET A 169 -9.33 3.08 11.44
CA MET A 169 -8.89 1.80 12.02
C MET A 169 -8.55 1.93 13.51
N LEU A 170 -7.92 3.02 13.92
CA LEU A 170 -7.61 3.26 15.34
C LEU A 170 -8.87 3.45 16.19
N GLU A 171 -9.86 4.14 15.64
CA GLU A 171 -11.15 4.38 16.32
C GLU A 171 -11.96 3.09 16.47
N HIS A 172 -12.01 2.27 15.42
CA HIS A 172 -12.91 1.11 15.36
C HIS A 172 -12.27 -0.21 15.80
N TRP A 173 -10.94 -0.33 15.75
CA TRP A 173 -10.19 -1.50 16.19
C TRP A 173 -9.24 -1.17 17.36
N PRO A 174 -9.79 -0.78 18.53
CA PRO A 174 -9.00 -0.31 19.66
C PRO A 174 -8.05 -1.36 20.23
N ARG A 175 -8.31 -2.65 19.96
CA ARG A 175 -7.50 -3.78 20.43
C ARG A 175 -6.41 -4.23 19.46
N LEU A 176 -6.30 -3.58 18.29
CA LEU A 176 -5.32 -3.95 17.28
C LEU A 176 -3.91 -3.74 17.84
N LYS A 177 -3.09 -4.79 17.77
CA LYS A 177 -1.70 -4.86 18.26
C LYS A 177 -0.72 -5.21 17.17
N VAL A 178 -1.13 -5.94 16.13
CA VAL A 178 -0.26 -6.30 15.01
C VAL A 178 -0.96 -6.01 13.70
N ILE A 179 -0.24 -5.38 12.77
CA ILE A 179 -0.71 -5.17 11.41
C ILE A 179 0.39 -5.37 10.36
N GLU A 180 0.06 -6.06 9.27
CA GLU A 180 0.96 -6.34 8.14
C GLU A 180 0.66 -5.39 6.96
N LEU A 181 0.96 -4.09 7.12
CA LEU A 181 0.71 -3.08 6.07
C LEU A 181 1.82 -2.99 5.02
N LEU A 182 2.99 -3.55 5.29
CA LEU A 182 4.17 -3.39 4.44
C LEU A 182 4.51 -4.73 3.77
N PRO A 183 5.02 -4.71 2.53
CA PRO A 183 5.34 -5.92 1.82
C PRO A 183 6.56 -6.56 2.47
N ALA A 184 6.54 -7.88 2.58
CA ALA A 184 7.71 -8.66 2.96
C ALA A 184 8.71 -8.61 1.80
N LEU A 185 9.71 -7.73 1.88
CA LEU A 185 10.77 -7.77 0.88
C LEU A 185 11.86 -8.72 1.35
N ARG A 186 12.25 -9.58 0.41
CA ARG A 186 13.32 -10.53 0.58
C ARG A 186 14.50 -10.08 -0.27
N ASP A 187 15.71 -10.34 0.19
CA ASP A 187 16.89 -10.17 -0.67
C ASP A 187 16.88 -11.21 -1.80
N ARG A 188 17.86 -11.11 -2.71
CA ARG A 188 18.09 -12.07 -3.80
C ARG A 188 18.31 -13.52 -3.33
N HIS A 189 18.53 -13.75 -2.03
CA HIS A 189 18.70 -15.06 -1.41
C HIS A 189 17.45 -15.52 -0.65
N GLY A 190 16.34 -14.79 -0.75
CA GLY A 190 15.09 -15.11 -0.06
C GLY A 190 15.09 -14.76 1.43
N LYS A 191 16.14 -14.11 1.96
CA LYS A 191 16.20 -13.71 3.36
C LYS A 191 15.38 -12.45 3.59
N PRO A 192 14.61 -12.34 4.69
CA PRO A 192 13.91 -11.12 5.04
C PRO A 192 14.89 -9.94 5.09
N ARG A 193 14.56 -8.85 4.39
CA ARG A 193 15.24 -7.56 4.57
C ARG A 193 14.38 -6.71 5.50
N SER A 194 15.00 -6.12 6.51
CA SER A 194 14.44 -4.96 7.19
C SER A 194 14.56 -3.79 6.24
N LEU A 195 13.45 -3.35 5.66
CA LEU A 195 13.54 -2.59 4.41
C LEU A 195 13.71 -1.11 4.54
N PHE A 196 13.40 -0.58 5.70
CA PHE A 196 13.40 0.85 5.85
C PHE A 196 14.07 1.17 7.18
N PRO A 197 15.18 1.93 7.17
CA PRO A 197 15.34 2.94 8.21
C PRO A 197 13.98 3.63 8.33
N VAL A 198 13.51 3.87 9.56
CA VAL A 198 12.17 4.44 9.86
C VAL A 198 11.79 5.60 8.92
N ASP A 199 12.78 6.31 8.40
CA ASP A 199 12.72 7.47 7.51
C ASP A 199 12.09 7.24 6.11
N LEU A 200 11.94 6.00 5.62
CA LEU A 200 11.36 5.74 4.28
C LEU A 200 9.92 5.19 4.30
N SER A 201 9.31 5.09 5.48
CA SER A 201 7.91 4.67 5.58
C SER A 201 6.97 5.77 5.05
N PRO A 202 5.85 5.43 4.38
CA PRO A 202 4.86 6.42 3.97
C PRO A 202 4.44 7.30 5.16
N PRO A 203 4.21 8.62 4.98
CA PRO A 203 3.97 9.53 6.09
C PRO A 203 2.83 9.13 7.03
N HIS A 204 1.76 8.54 6.49
CA HIS A 204 0.62 8.06 7.26
C HIS A 204 0.96 6.84 8.14
N ILE A 205 1.91 5.99 7.72
CA ILE A 205 2.42 4.87 8.53
C ILE A 205 3.26 5.41 9.69
N VAL A 206 4.11 6.40 9.43
CA VAL A 206 4.88 7.10 10.48
C VAL A 206 3.95 7.78 11.48
N TRP A 207 2.88 8.41 11.00
CA TRP A 207 1.83 8.97 11.85
C TRP A 207 1.17 7.89 12.72
N LEU A 208 0.81 6.74 12.15
CA LEU A 208 0.18 5.63 12.87
C LEU A 208 1.07 5.11 14.00
N GLN A 209 2.37 4.92 13.73
CA GLN A 209 3.34 4.50 14.75
C GLN A 209 3.49 5.53 15.89
N LYS A 210 3.38 6.83 15.58
CA LYS A 210 3.40 7.89 16.61
C LYS A 210 2.13 7.87 17.47
N GLN A 211 0.97 7.63 16.89
CA GLN A 211 -0.30 7.56 17.63
C GLN A 211 -0.43 6.28 18.46
N ARG A 212 0.10 5.16 17.97
CA ARG A 212 0.07 3.85 18.63
C ARG A 212 1.46 3.23 18.67
N PRO A 213 2.34 3.69 19.58
CA PRO A 213 3.68 3.10 19.72
C PRO A 213 3.64 1.63 20.21
N ASP A 214 2.50 1.17 20.72
CA ASP A 214 2.23 -0.23 21.07
C ASP A 214 1.82 -1.10 19.88
N LEU A 215 1.48 -0.50 18.73
CA LEU A 215 1.09 -1.23 17.52
C LEU A 215 2.32 -1.70 16.75
N TYR A 216 2.45 -3.01 16.59
CA TYR A 216 3.53 -3.63 15.84
C TYR A 216 3.18 -3.71 14.35
N ILE A 217 3.86 -2.91 13.53
CA ILE A 217 3.75 -2.98 12.07
C ILE A 217 4.81 -3.96 11.57
N THR A 218 4.37 -5.14 11.13
CA THR A 218 5.26 -6.24 10.72
C THR A 218 5.33 -6.40 9.20
N GLN A 219 6.44 -6.99 8.76
CA GLN A 219 6.69 -7.47 7.39
C GLN A 219 6.89 -9.00 7.37
N GLU A 220 6.71 -9.67 8.51
CA GLU A 220 6.90 -11.11 8.62
C GLU A 220 5.72 -11.84 8.00
N LEU A 221 5.97 -12.51 6.88
CA LEU A 221 5.08 -13.54 6.37
C LEU A 221 5.01 -14.64 7.43
N LEU A 222 3.79 -14.93 7.90
CA LEU A 222 3.55 -16.14 8.68
C LEU A 222 3.73 -17.34 7.74
N ASP A 223 4.80 -18.11 7.94
CA ASP A 223 5.04 -19.37 7.21
C ASP A 223 3.88 -20.38 7.39
#